data_AF-A0A8J7EBM0-F1
#
_entry.id   AF-A0A8J7EBM0-F1
#
_cell.length_a   1.000
_cell.length_b   1.000
_cell.length_c   1.000
_cell.angle_alpha   90.00
_cell.angle_beta   90.00
_cell.angle_gamma   90.00
#
_symmetry.space_group_name_H-M   'P 1'
#
loop_
_entity.id
_entity.type
_entity.pdbx_description
1 polymer ?
#
loop_
_entity_poly.entity_id
_entity_poly.type
_entity_poly.pdbx_seq_one_letter_code
_entity_poly.pdbx_strand_id
1 'polypeptide(L)'
;MNFGKDEETTTPTEAQLSRCQVEMYLNPSINIVPLGYKLEGSGIDDAIWFKFETDASSLQEIFDRNVVDTSTFKNGFVLTDGINASKWWDVENKEVLGGQVELPNARFMNIGIEKNDDGYQVYIMWHET
;
A
#
# COMPACT_ATOMS: atom_id res chain seq x y z
N MET A 1 -5.13 -19.12 1.72
CA MET A 1 -3.67 -19.39 1.74
C MET A 1 -3.24 -19.32 3.21
N ASN A 2 -1.99 -19.61 3.57
CA ASN A 2 -1.45 -19.22 4.88
C ASN A 2 -0.25 -18.33 4.58
N PHE A 3 -0.42 -17.01 4.74
CA PHE A 3 0.58 -16.03 4.33
C PHE A 3 1.70 -15.82 5.36
N GLY A 4 1.68 -16.57 6.47
CA GLY A 4 2.74 -16.61 7.45
C GLY A 4 2.27 -16.20 8.84
N LYS A 5 3.23 -15.81 9.67
CA LYS A 5 2.95 -15.22 10.98
C LYS A 5 2.75 -13.72 10.82
N ASP A 6 2.06 -13.12 11.79
CA ASP A 6 1.95 -11.67 11.82
C ASP A 6 3.34 -11.05 12.02
N GLU A 7 3.60 -9.98 11.27
CA GLU A 7 4.90 -9.31 11.21
C GLU A 7 4.70 -7.80 11.12
N GLU A 8 5.58 -7.01 11.72
CA GLU A 8 5.58 -5.54 11.61
C GLU A 8 7.02 -5.01 11.66
N THR A 9 7.37 -4.08 10.77
CA THR A 9 8.69 -3.46 10.71
C THR A 9 8.66 -2.11 9.96
N THR A 10 9.54 -1.19 10.33
CA THR A 10 9.80 0.06 9.58
C THR A 10 10.93 -0.09 8.56
N THR A 11 11.63 -1.23 8.56
CA THR A 11 12.73 -1.55 7.65
C THR A 11 12.48 -2.92 7.04
N PRO A 12 11.56 -3.04 6.08
CA PRO A 12 11.19 -4.33 5.52
C PRO A 12 12.34 -4.92 4.70
N THR A 13 12.42 -6.24 4.70
CA THR A 13 13.42 -7.00 3.95
C THR A 13 13.15 -6.94 2.44
N GLU A 14 14.15 -7.28 1.62
CA GLU A 14 13.97 -7.40 0.16
C GLU A 14 12.84 -8.38 -0.21
N ALA A 15 12.67 -9.46 0.56
CA ALA A 15 11.59 -10.43 0.34
C ALA A 15 10.20 -9.81 0.63
N GLN A 16 10.08 -9.01 1.70
CA GLN A 16 8.83 -8.30 2.01
C GLN A 16 8.53 -7.20 0.97
N LEU A 17 9.55 -6.47 0.50
CA LEU A 17 9.41 -5.51 -0.60
C LEU A 17 8.94 -6.19 -1.88
N SER A 18 9.61 -7.28 -2.28
CA SER A 18 9.26 -8.03 -3.48
C SER A 18 7.82 -8.57 -3.41
N ARG A 19 7.40 -9.05 -2.25
CA ARG A 19 6.01 -9.45 -2.02
C ARG A 19 5.03 -8.27 -2.19
N CYS A 20 5.32 -7.11 -1.61
CA CYS A 20 4.47 -5.93 -1.77
C CYS A 20 4.40 -5.49 -3.25
N GLN A 21 5.53 -5.52 -3.97
CA GLN A 21 5.54 -5.18 -5.40
C GLN A 21 4.62 -6.09 -6.22
N VAL A 22 4.62 -7.40 -5.91
CA VAL A 22 3.76 -8.38 -6.60
C VAL A 22 2.29 -8.23 -6.21
N GLU A 23 1.98 -8.27 -4.92
CA GLU A 23 0.58 -8.29 -4.45
C GLU A 23 -0.13 -6.94 -4.67
N MET A 24 0.63 -5.84 -4.64
CA MET A 24 0.09 -4.48 -4.79
C MET A 24 0.28 -3.91 -6.20
N TYR A 25 0.73 -4.73 -7.15
CA TYR A 25 0.95 -4.34 -8.54
C TYR A 25 1.79 -3.07 -8.69
N LEU A 26 2.85 -2.95 -7.89
CA LEU A 26 3.79 -1.84 -8.01
C LEU A 26 4.65 -2.03 -9.25
N ASN A 27 4.96 -0.94 -9.94
CA ASN A 27 5.87 -0.98 -11.07
C ASN A 27 7.26 -1.48 -10.61
N PRO A 28 7.82 -2.57 -11.15
CA PRO A 28 9.07 -3.14 -10.66
C PRO A 28 10.29 -2.24 -10.89
N SER A 29 10.18 -1.22 -11.75
CA SER A 29 11.24 -0.24 -12.01
C SER A 29 11.13 1.01 -11.13
N ILE A 30 10.11 1.11 -10.27
CA ILE A 30 9.95 2.28 -9.39
C ILE A 30 10.98 2.24 -8.26
N ASN A 31 11.55 3.39 -7.94
CA ASN A 31 12.38 3.55 -6.76
C ASN A 31 11.48 3.61 -5.51
N ILE A 32 11.72 2.72 -4.55
CA ILE A 32 10.93 2.58 -3.31
C ILE A 32 11.86 2.79 -2.12
N VAL A 33 11.55 3.80 -1.31
CA VAL A 33 12.12 3.95 0.04
C VAL A 33 11.07 3.49 1.04
N PRO A 34 11.19 2.27 1.60
CA PRO A 34 10.17 1.75 2.48
C PRO A 34 10.17 2.47 3.83
N LEU A 35 8.98 2.80 4.32
CA LEU A 35 8.76 3.46 5.62
C LEU A 35 8.10 2.53 6.64
N GLY A 36 7.36 1.53 6.16
CA GLY A 36 6.88 0.47 7.03
C GLY A 36 6.06 -0.60 6.32
N TYR A 37 5.97 -1.74 6.99
CA TYR A 37 5.30 -2.95 6.56
C TYR A 37 4.64 -3.60 7.77
N LYS A 38 3.41 -4.07 7.57
CA LYS A 38 2.73 -4.96 8.50
C LYS A 38 2.00 -6.05 7.72
N LEU A 39 2.12 -7.27 8.19
CA LEU A 39 1.38 -8.44 7.73
C LEU A 39 0.50 -8.94 8.87
N GLU A 40 -0.79 -9.10 8.59
CA GLU A 40 -1.68 -9.94 9.37
C GLU A 40 -1.97 -11.17 8.51
N GLY A 41 -1.39 -12.31 8.88
CA GLY A 41 -1.46 -13.56 8.10
C GLY A 41 -1.87 -14.78 8.93
N SER A 42 -2.09 -14.58 10.23
CA SER A 42 -2.52 -15.63 11.15
C SER A 42 -4.05 -15.79 11.27
N GLY A 43 -4.82 -14.93 10.57
CA GLY A 43 -6.29 -14.86 10.59
C GLY A 43 -6.99 -15.67 9.50
N ILE A 44 -8.30 -15.42 9.35
CA ILE A 44 -9.11 -15.95 8.23
C ILE A 44 -8.85 -15.13 6.96
N ASP A 45 -8.73 -13.82 7.14
CA ASP A 45 -8.42 -12.85 6.10
C ASP A 45 -6.95 -12.44 6.24
N ASP A 46 -6.29 -12.28 5.10
CA ASP A 46 -4.89 -11.85 5.03
C ASP A 46 -4.84 -10.37 4.65
N ALA A 47 -4.00 -9.59 5.34
CA ALA A 47 -3.85 -8.16 5.07
C ALA A 47 -2.40 -7.71 5.16
N ILE A 48 -2.03 -6.79 4.27
CA ILE A 48 -0.71 -6.17 4.21
C ILE A 48 -0.89 -4.65 4.22
N TRP A 49 -0.24 -3.98 5.16
CA TRP A 49 -0.05 -2.53 5.14
C TRP A 49 1.36 -2.24 4.68
N PHE A 50 1.49 -1.38 3.68
CA PHE A 50 2.79 -0.96 3.17
C PHE A 50 2.81 0.54 2.95
N LYS A 51 3.79 1.20 3.56
CA LYS A 51 4.04 2.64 3.42
C LYS A 51 5.43 2.85 2.83
N PHE A 52 5.53 3.71 1.84
CA PHE A 52 6.81 4.02 1.19
C PHE A 52 6.81 5.41 0.56
N GLU A 53 8.01 5.90 0.26
CA GLU A 53 8.23 7.07 -0.59
C GLU A 53 8.80 6.65 -1.95
N THR A 54 8.52 7.46 -2.96
CA THR A 54 9.03 7.29 -4.32
C THR A 54 9.27 8.63 -4.99
N ASP A 55 10.26 8.68 -5.88
CA ASP A 55 10.61 9.82 -6.73
C ASP A 55 9.80 9.87 -8.03
N ALA A 56 8.73 9.06 -8.13
CA ALA A 56 7.84 9.04 -9.28
C ALA A 56 7.38 10.45 -9.65
N SER A 57 7.36 10.76 -10.95
CA SER A 57 6.91 12.08 -11.42
C SER A 57 5.39 12.15 -11.59
N SER A 58 4.75 10.99 -11.73
CA SER A 58 3.31 10.83 -11.93
C SER A 58 2.76 9.57 -11.24
N LEU A 59 1.47 9.58 -10.90
CA LEU A 59 0.82 8.43 -10.24
C LEU A 59 0.83 7.17 -11.12
N GLN A 60 0.85 7.34 -12.44
CA GLN A 60 0.86 6.23 -13.40
C GLN A 60 2.22 5.49 -13.45
N GLU A 61 3.27 6.07 -12.87
CA GLU A 61 4.58 5.41 -12.75
C GLU A 61 4.65 4.45 -11.57
N ILE A 62 3.81 4.63 -10.54
CA ILE A 62 3.87 3.90 -9.27
C ILE A 62 3.35 2.47 -9.44
N PHE A 63 2.33 2.26 -10.27
CA PHE A 63 1.61 1.00 -10.40
C PHE A 63 1.66 0.42 -11.82
N ASP A 64 1.39 -0.88 -11.96
CA ASP A 64 1.02 -1.48 -13.24
C ASP A 64 -0.33 -0.91 -13.70
N ARG A 65 -0.25 -0.05 -14.71
CA ARG A 65 -1.38 0.68 -15.33
C ARG A 65 -2.44 -0.23 -15.95
N ASN A 66 -2.11 -1.51 -16.19
CA ASN A 66 -3.10 -2.47 -16.69
C ASN A 66 -3.99 -3.02 -15.57
N VAL A 67 -3.60 -2.82 -14.31
CA VAL A 67 -4.29 -3.34 -13.13
C VAL A 67 -4.83 -2.22 -12.25
N VAL A 68 -4.07 -1.14 -12.06
CA VAL A 68 -4.45 -0.02 -11.20
C VAL A 68 -4.74 1.22 -12.03
N ASP A 69 -6.02 1.61 -12.10
CA ASP A 69 -6.44 2.85 -12.75
C ASP A 69 -6.47 4.02 -11.76
N THR A 70 -5.33 4.73 -11.68
CA THR A 70 -5.17 5.91 -10.81
C THR A 70 -6.02 7.12 -11.22
N SER A 71 -6.64 7.11 -12.40
CA SER A 71 -7.55 8.19 -12.82
C SER A 71 -8.86 8.21 -12.01
N THR A 72 -9.18 7.10 -11.34
CA THR A 72 -10.36 6.95 -10.49
C THR A 72 -10.18 7.53 -9.08
N PHE A 73 -8.94 7.90 -8.71
CA PHE A 73 -8.63 8.40 -7.38
C PHE A 73 -9.25 9.78 -7.14
N LYS A 74 -9.65 10.03 -5.89
CA LYS A 74 -10.34 11.24 -5.47
C LYS A 74 -9.66 11.85 -4.27
N ASN A 75 -9.68 13.18 -4.19
CA ASN A 75 -9.31 13.90 -2.98
C ASN A 75 -10.34 13.59 -1.87
N GLY A 76 -9.92 13.68 -0.61
CA GLY A 76 -10.79 13.39 0.53
C GLY A 76 -10.98 11.90 0.78
N PHE A 77 -10.15 11.03 0.20
CA PHE A 77 -10.18 9.61 0.51
C PHE A 77 -9.63 9.39 1.92
N VAL A 78 -10.38 8.63 2.72
CA VAL A 78 -10.02 8.32 4.11
C VAL A 78 -9.53 6.88 4.16
N LEU A 79 -8.24 6.69 4.42
CA LEU A 79 -7.71 5.36 4.75
C LEU A 79 -8.06 5.03 6.19
N THR A 80 -8.49 3.79 6.41
CA THR A 80 -8.69 3.26 7.75
C THR A 80 -7.37 2.74 8.31
N ASP A 81 -7.07 3.07 9.56
CA ASP A 81 -5.83 2.65 10.23
C ASP A 81 -5.77 1.14 10.54
N GLY A 82 -6.90 0.43 10.39
CA GLY A 82 -7.06 -0.95 10.85
C GLY A 82 -7.17 -1.07 12.37
N ILE A 83 -7.31 -2.29 12.88
CA ILE A 83 -7.30 -2.56 14.33
C ILE A 83 -5.82 -2.58 14.75
N ASN A 84 -5.46 -1.77 15.76
CA ASN A 84 -4.07 -1.54 16.20
C ASN A 84 -3.20 -0.81 15.16
N ALA A 85 -3.56 0.44 14.88
CA ALA A 85 -2.79 1.36 14.04
C ALA A 85 -1.33 1.44 14.49
N SER A 86 -0.41 1.08 13.60
CA SER A 86 1.02 1.25 13.82
C SER A 86 1.40 2.73 13.81
N LYS A 87 2.36 3.15 14.65
CA LYS A 87 2.79 4.56 14.69
C LYS A 87 3.33 5.10 13.36
N TRP A 88 3.90 4.24 12.53
CA TRP A 88 4.40 4.60 11.20
C TRP A 88 3.29 4.67 10.14
N TRP A 89 2.12 4.08 10.43
CA TRP A 89 0.89 4.18 9.65
C TRP A 89 0.06 5.37 10.15
N ASP A 90 0.63 6.56 10.04
CA ASP A 90 0.11 7.82 10.55
C ASP A 90 -0.94 8.45 9.63
N VAL A 91 -1.91 7.66 9.14
CA VAL A 91 -3.00 8.16 8.27
C VAL A 91 -4.19 8.68 9.07
N GLU A 92 -4.20 8.50 10.40
CA GLU A 92 -5.27 8.95 11.28
C GLU A 92 -5.59 10.44 11.05
N ASN A 93 -6.85 10.73 10.71
CA ASN A 93 -7.35 12.08 10.40
C ASN A 93 -6.76 12.76 9.15
N LYS A 94 -6.13 12.01 8.23
CA LYS A 94 -5.67 12.55 6.95
C LYS A 94 -6.65 12.24 5.83
N GLU A 95 -7.08 13.30 5.15
CA GLU A 95 -7.71 13.21 3.83
C GLU A 95 -6.61 13.21 2.76
N VAL A 96 -6.51 12.13 1.99
CA VAL A 96 -5.49 11.98 0.95
C VAL A 96 -6.12 11.86 -0.43
N LEU A 97 -5.31 12.01 -1.47
CA LEU A 97 -5.70 11.54 -2.80
C LEU A 97 -5.66 10.02 -2.78
N GLY A 98 -6.75 9.35 -3.13
CA GLY A 98 -6.78 7.91 -3.02
C GLY A 98 -8.04 7.26 -3.54
N GLY A 99 -8.14 5.95 -3.31
CA GLY A 99 -9.28 5.16 -3.71
C GLY A 99 -9.12 3.69 -3.32
N GLN A 100 -10.21 2.95 -3.50
CA GLN A 100 -10.21 1.50 -3.43
C GLN A 100 -10.06 0.92 -4.85
N VAL A 101 -9.25 -0.12 -4.98
CA VAL A 101 -9.03 -0.87 -6.23
C VAL A 101 -9.41 -2.32 -5.97
N GLU A 102 -10.34 -2.84 -6.77
CA GLU A 102 -10.68 -4.26 -6.79
C GLU A 102 -9.66 -5.02 -7.63
N LEU A 103 -9.14 -6.11 -7.09
CA LEU A 103 -8.17 -6.99 -7.72
C LEU A 103 -8.80 -8.37 -8.00
N PRO A 104 -8.22 -9.17 -8.92
CA PRO A 104 -8.67 -10.54 -9.13
C PRO A 104 -8.64 -11.37 -7.83
N ASN A 105 -9.51 -12.37 -7.74
CA ASN A 105 -9.58 -13.33 -6.62
C ASN A 105 -9.99 -12.73 -5.27
N ALA A 106 -10.99 -11.83 -5.26
CA ALA A 106 -11.53 -11.22 -4.04
C ALA A 106 -10.46 -10.50 -3.20
N ARG A 107 -9.54 -9.83 -3.91
CA ARG A 107 -8.48 -9.02 -3.32
C ARG A 107 -8.82 -7.54 -3.52
N PHE A 108 -8.37 -6.71 -2.61
CA PHE A 108 -8.65 -5.28 -2.64
C PHE A 108 -7.45 -4.49 -2.15
N MET A 109 -7.26 -3.30 -2.71
CA MET A 109 -6.31 -2.31 -2.21
C MET A 109 -7.02 -1.01 -1.85
N ASN A 110 -6.83 -0.53 -0.62
CA ASN A 110 -7.12 0.85 -0.26
C ASN A 110 -5.82 1.65 -0.36
N ILE A 111 -5.79 2.63 -1.26
CA ILE A 111 -4.58 3.38 -1.60
C ILE A 111 -4.76 4.84 -1.19
N GLY A 112 -3.74 5.38 -0.53
CA GLY A 112 -3.60 6.79 -0.18
C GLY A 112 -2.29 7.35 -0.68
N ILE A 113 -2.32 8.57 -1.20
CA ILE A 113 -1.16 9.22 -1.80
C ILE A 113 -1.10 10.67 -1.36
N GLU A 114 0.07 11.06 -0.88
CA GLU A 114 0.44 12.43 -0.57
C GLU A 114 1.59 12.85 -1.48
N LYS A 115 1.48 14.02 -2.10
CA LYS A 115 2.61 14.60 -2.83
C LYS A 115 3.54 15.30 -1.84
N ASN A 116 4.84 15.02 -1.89
CA ASN A 116 5.86 15.73 -1.13
C ASN A 116 6.82 16.45 -2.11
N ASP A 117 7.84 17.13 -1.58
CA ASP A 117 8.79 17.91 -2.40
C ASP A 117 9.60 17.02 -3.35
N ASP A 118 9.82 15.76 -2.98
CA ASP A 118 10.70 14.80 -3.67
C ASP A 118 9.94 13.77 -4.53
N GLY A 119 8.60 13.82 -4.55
CA GLY A 119 7.76 12.86 -5.28
C GLY A 119 6.45 12.57 -4.54
N TYR A 120 6.27 11.30 -4.14
CA TYR A 120 5.06 10.85 -3.46
C TYR A 120 5.36 9.97 -2.25
N GLN A 121 4.54 10.13 -1.21
CA GLN A 121 4.39 9.18 -0.12
C GLN A 121 3.10 8.38 -0.36
N VAL A 122 3.21 7.06 -0.31
CA VAL A 122 2.14 6.12 -0.68
C VAL A 122 1.83 5.22 0.51
N TYR A 123 0.54 5.01 0.75
CA TYR A 123 -0.02 4.12 1.75
C TYR A 123 -0.91 3.11 1.02
N ILE A 124 -0.65 1.81 1.21
CA ILE A 124 -1.46 0.75 0.63
C ILE A 124 -1.85 -0.23 1.73
N MET A 125 -3.16 -0.43 1.91
CA MET A 125 -3.70 -1.59 2.61
C MET A 125 -4.23 -2.57 1.57
N TRP A 126 -3.53 -3.69 1.39
CA TRP A 126 -3.98 -4.82 0.61
C TRP A 126 -4.68 -5.83 1.51
N HIS A 127 -5.76 -6.46 1.05
CA HIS A 127 -6.40 -7.57 1.75
C HIS A 127 -7.10 -8.54 0.80
N GLU A 128 -7.29 -9.78 1.25
CA GLU A 128 -8.04 -10.86 0.59
C GLU A 128 -9.20 -11.30 1.50
N THR A 129 -10.40 -11.49 0.91
CA THR A 129 -11.65 -11.89 1.61
C THR A 129 -12.30 -13.12 1.00
#